data_AF-A0A0Q4RN82-F1
#
_entry.id   AF-A0A0Q4RN82-F1
#
_cell.length_a   1.000
_cell.length_b   1.000
_cell.length_c   1.000
_cell.angle_alpha   90.00
_cell.angle_beta   90.00
_cell.angle_gamma   90.00
#
_symmetry.space_group_name_H-M   'P 1'
#
loop_
_entity.id
_entity.type
_entity.pdbx_description
1 polymer ?
#
loop_
_entity_poly.entity_id
_entity_poly.type
_entity_poly.pdbx_seq_one_letter_code
_entity_poly.pdbx_strand_id
1 'polypeptide(L)'
;MGALARAYGEQVFIAVDQLANALIPPLDGTVSYADETLSARCYRAHRDGKVFGRLFMRPINLLFFWQGPDHCMHAYTKEFARKNYPTEYHPPNEPRYTSRSGGQGAASPE
;
A
#
# COMPACT_ATOMS: atom_id res chain seq x y z
N MET A 1 0.96 1.77 -26.70
CA MET A 1 1.57 2.94 -26.02
C MET A 1 0.67 3.52 -24.92
N GLY A 2 -0.62 3.75 -25.16
CA GLY A 2 -1.52 4.34 -24.15
C GLY A 2 -1.64 3.58 -22.81
N ALA A 3 -1.76 2.25 -22.83
CA ALA A 3 -1.87 1.44 -21.61
C ALA A 3 -0.58 1.48 -20.75
N LEU A 4 0.59 1.44 -21.38
CA LEU A 4 1.89 1.54 -20.69
C LEU A 4 2.09 2.93 -20.07
N ALA A 5 1.75 4.00 -20.82
CA ALA A 5 1.82 5.36 -20.30
C ALA A 5 0.90 5.57 -19.09
N ARG A 6 -0.31 4.98 -19.13
CA ARG A 6 -1.23 5.00 -18.00
C ARG A 6 -0.65 4.26 -16.77
N ALA A 7 -0.18 3.03 -16.95
CA ALA A 7 0.39 2.24 -15.86
C ALA A 7 1.62 2.93 -15.25
N TYR A 8 2.48 3.52 -16.09
CA TYR A 8 3.62 4.31 -15.65
C TYR A 8 3.18 5.52 -14.82
N GLY A 9 2.20 6.30 -15.31
CA GLY A 9 1.65 7.43 -14.57
C GLY A 9 1.06 7.02 -13.23
N GLU A 10 0.27 5.93 -13.19
CA GLU A 10 -0.28 5.38 -11.95
C GLU A 10 0.81 5.06 -10.92
N GLN A 11 1.90 4.40 -11.36
CA GLN A 11 3.04 4.09 -10.49
C GLN A 11 3.78 5.34 -9.98
N VAL A 12 3.96 6.36 -10.83
CA VAL A 12 4.56 7.64 -10.41
C VAL A 12 3.70 8.33 -9.36
N PHE A 13 2.37 8.36 -9.53
CA PHE A 13 1.46 8.94 -8.54
C PHE A 13 1.48 8.19 -7.20
N ILE A 14 1.50 6.85 -7.24
CA ILE A 14 1.63 6.02 -6.03
C ILE A 14 2.96 6.34 -5.31
N ALA A 15 4.07 6.40 -6.04
CA ALA A 15 5.38 6.68 -5.45
C ALA A 15 5.45 8.07 -4.79
N VAL A 16 4.84 9.09 -5.41
CA VAL A 16 4.76 10.44 -4.84
C VAL A 16 3.91 10.44 -3.56
N ASP A 17 2.77 9.75 -3.56
CA ASP A 17 1.90 9.65 -2.39
C ASP A 17 2.58 8.91 -1.22
N GLN A 18 3.24 7.78 -1.52
CA GLN A 18 4.02 7.01 -0.54
C GLN A 18 5.20 7.82 0.01
N LEU A 19 5.90 8.59 -0.82
CA LEU A 19 6.95 9.50 -0.36
C LEU A 19 6.37 10.58 0.57
N ALA A 20 5.26 11.21 0.18
CA ALA A 20 4.59 12.20 1.02
C ALA A 20 4.17 11.61 2.37
N ASN A 21 3.63 10.38 2.39
CA ASN A 21 3.31 9.67 3.62
C ASN A 21 4.56 9.38 4.48
N ALA A 22 5.62 8.84 3.86
CA ALA A 22 6.86 8.47 4.54
C ALA A 22 7.56 9.65 5.21
N LEU A 23 7.43 10.86 4.65
CA LEU A 23 8.01 12.09 5.19
C LEU A 23 7.25 12.66 6.40
N ILE A 24 6.04 12.15 6.72
CA ILE A 24 5.28 12.61 7.88
C ILE A 24 5.92 12.04 9.16
N PRO A 25 6.38 12.88 10.11
CA PRO A 25 6.93 12.41 11.37
C PRO A 25 5.86 11.74 12.24
N PRO A 26 6.25 10.90 13.24
CA PRO A 26 5.32 10.14 14.07
C PRO A 26 4.64 11.01 15.15
N LEU A 27 4.00 12.11 14.75
CA LEU A 27 3.40 13.12 15.64
C LEU A 27 2.23 12.59 16.47
N ASP A 28 1.53 11.56 15.97
CA ASP A 28 0.40 10.93 16.65
C ASP A 28 0.74 9.56 17.24
N GLY A 29 2.04 9.26 17.37
CA GLY A 29 2.55 7.97 17.84
C GLY A 29 2.37 6.83 16.83
N THR A 30 2.12 7.15 15.54
CA THR A 30 2.11 6.16 14.45
C THR A 30 3.32 6.33 13.56
N VAL A 31 3.89 5.21 13.12
CA VAL A 31 4.93 5.19 12.09
C VAL A 31 4.27 5.26 10.71
N SER A 32 4.89 6.05 9.83
CA SER A 32 4.63 6.08 8.39
C SER A 32 5.43 4.97 7.71
N TYR A 33 4.77 4.13 6.91
CA TYR A 33 5.47 3.09 6.15
C TYR A 33 5.75 3.57 4.72
N ALA A 34 6.94 3.23 4.20
CA ALA A 34 7.41 3.68 2.90
C ALA A 34 6.61 3.10 1.73
N ASP A 35 5.92 1.99 1.94
CA ASP A 35 5.08 1.27 0.98
C ASP A 35 3.58 1.47 1.23
N GLU A 36 3.20 2.43 2.06
CA GLU A 36 1.81 2.74 2.40
C GLU A 36 1.41 4.12 1.86
N THR A 37 0.31 4.16 1.10
CA THR A 37 -0.33 5.40 0.70
C THR A 37 -0.92 6.18 1.88
N LEU A 38 -0.96 7.51 1.76
CA LEU A 38 -1.47 8.42 2.80
C LEU A 38 -2.92 8.09 3.18
N SER A 39 -3.77 7.81 2.18
CA SER A 39 -5.16 7.42 2.39
C SER A 39 -5.29 6.09 3.17
N ALA A 40 -4.44 5.11 2.87
CA ALA A 40 -4.41 3.84 3.60
C ALA A 40 -3.96 4.01 5.05
N ARG A 41 -2.89 4.79 5.28
CA ARG A 41 -2.48 5.17 6.65
C ARG A 41 -3.60 5.87 7.39
N CYS A 42 -4.30 6.77 6.73
CA CYS A 42 -5.36 7.54 7.36
C CYS A 42 -6.48 6.63 7.91
N TYR A 43 -6.88 5.62 7.13
CA TYR A 43 -7.81 4.60 7.60
C TYR A 43 -7.23 3.75 8.73
N ARG A 44 -5.97 3.27 8.62
CA ARG A 44 -5.29 2.49 9.68
C ARG A 44 -5.26 3.27 10.99
N ALA A 45 -4.83 4.53 10.93
CA ALA A 45 -4.80 5.43 12.08
C ALA A 45 -6.20 5.67 12.66
N HIS A 46 -7.24 5.77 11.82
CA HIS A 46 -8.62 5.95 12.28
C HIS A 46 -9.13 4.68 12.99
N ARG A 47 -8.93 3.50 12.39
CA ARG A 47 -9.26 2.19 12.97
C ARG A 47 -8.59 2.00 14.34
N ASP A 48 -7.35 2.44 14.47
CA ASP A 48 -6.54 2.30 15.68
C ASP A 48 -6.75 3.46 16.68
N GLY A 49 -7.74 4.34 16.45
CA GLY A 49 -8.12 5.41 17.36
C GLY A 49 -7.07 6.53 17.51
N LYS A 50 -6.25 6.76 16.48
CA LYS A 50 -5.16 7.75 16.47
C LYS A 50 -5.62 9.12 15.97
N VAL A 51 -4.93 10.17 16.42
CA VAL A 51 -5.30 11.56 16.13
C VAL A 51 -5.28 11.83 14.62
N PHE A 52 -4.28 11.32 13.90
CA PHE A 52 -4.17 11.52 12.46
C PHE A 52 -5.40 11.03 11.71
N GLY A 53 -5.85 9.80 11.99
CA GLY A 53 -7.04 9.25 11.35
C GLY A 53 -8.33 10.01 11.70
N ARG A 54 -8.49 10.43 12.97
CA ARG A 54 -9.65 11.23 13.40
C ARG A 54 -9.74 12.57 12.68
N LEU A 55 -8.60 13.22 12.44
CA LEU A 55 -8.55 14.55 11.81
C LEU A 55 -8.63 14.48 10.29
N PHE A 56 -7.93 13.54 9.66
CA PHE A 56 -7.71 13.56 8.21
C PHE A 56 -8.62 12.63 7.41
N MET A 57 -9.25 11.60 8.00
CA MET A 57 -9.99 10.61 7.20
C MET A 57 -11.22 11.21 6.51
N ARG A 58 -11.99 12.04 7.22
CA ARG A 58 -13.16 12.72 6.65
C ARG A 58 -12.77 13.74 5.56
N PRO A 59 -11.80 14.65 5.79
CA PRO A 59 -11.31 15.53 4.73
C PRO A 59 -10.81 14.78 3.49
N ILE A 60 -10.06 13.69 3.66
CA ILE A 60 -9.52 12.93 2.53
C ILE A 60 -10.64 12.18 1.79
N ASN A 61 -11.58 11.54 2.49
CA ASN A 61 -12.75 10.93 1.85
C ASN A 61 -13.58 11.96 1.06
N LEU A 62 -13.74 13.18 1.60
CA LEU A 62 -14.40 14.27 0.89
C LEU A 62 -13.57 14.76 -0.30
N LEU A 63 -12.24 14.85 -0.18
CA LEU A 63 -11.36 15.22 -1.28
C LEU A 63 -11.50 14.23 -2.44
N PHE A 64 -11.70 12.94 -2.18
CA PHE A 64 -11.81 11.91 -3.21
C PHE A 64 -13.26 11.43 -3.46
N PHE A 65 -14.26 12.28 -3.20
CA PHE A 65 -15.67 11.89 -3.29
C PHE A 65 -16.10 11.32 -4.66
N TRP A 66 -15.45 11.74 -5.76
CA TRP A 66 -15.72 11.23 -7.11
C TRP A 66 -15.24 9.79 -7.35
N GLN A 67 -14.46 9.22 -6.41
CA GLN A 67 -14.03 7.82 -6.44
C GLN A 67 -14.98 6.89 -5.66
N GLY A 68 -16.07 7.44 -5.11
CA GLY A 68 -17.04 6.73 -4.29
C GLY A 68 -16.84 6.95 -2.78
N PRO A 69 -17.75 6.42 -1.96
CA PRO A 69 -17.64 6.51 -0.49
C PRO A 69 -16.43 5.72 0.01
N ASP A 70 -16.00 6.06 1.23
CA ASP A 70 -14.97 5.33 1.98
C ASP A 70 -13.64 5.13 1.23
N HIS A 71 -13.21 6.16 0.49
CA HIS A 71 -11.94 6.19 -0.24
C HIS A 71 -10.75 5.67 0.58
N CYS A 72 -10.56 6.15 1.81
CA CYS A 72 -9.46 5.73 2.68
C CYS A 72 -9.53 4.23 3.05
N MET A 73 -10.73 3.71 3.29
CA MET A 73 -10.93 2.27 3.55
C MET A 73 -10.55 1.46 2.32
N HIS A 74 -11.03 1.86 1.14
CA HIS A 74 -10.71 1.19 -0.12
C HIS A 74 -9.21 1.25 -0.44
N ALA A 75 -8.54 2.36 -0.15
CA ALA A 75 -7.09 2.48 -0.27
C ALA A 75 -6.38 1.47 0.65
N TYR A 76 -6.78 1.40 1.93
CA TYR A 76 -6.24 0.42 2.87
C TYR A 76 -6.44 -1.03 2.41
N THR A 77 -7.63 -1.38 1.90
CA THR A 77 -7.89 -2.73 1.36
C THR A 77 -7.02 -3.04 0.13
N LYS A 78 -6.75 -2.06 -0.74
CA LYS A 78 -5.87 -2.23 -1.89
C LYS A 78 -4.42 -2.48 -1.47
N GLU A 79 -3.91 -1.74 -0.48
CA GLU A 79 -2.57 -1.96 0.07
C GLU A 79 -2.45 -3.33 0.72
N PHE A 80 -3.44 -3.71 1.53
CA PHE A 80 -3.48 -5.03 2.16
C PHE A 80 -3.43 -6.17 1.13
N ALA A 81 -4.13 -6.00 0.00
CA ALA A 81 -4.10 -6.94 -1.12
C ALA A 81 -2.90 -6.75 -2.07
N ARG A 82 -1.94 -5.87 -1.74
CA ARG A 82 -0.75 -5.53 -2.54
C ARG A 82 -1.06 -5.06 -3.97
N LYS A 83 -2.21 -4.44 -4.21
CA LYS A 83 -2.64 -4.04 -5.57
C LYS A 83 -1.75 -2.98 -6.23
N ASN A 84 -0.98 -2.24 -5.43
CA ASN A 84 -0.01 -1.27 -5.93
C ASN A 84 1.31 -1.92 -6.40
N TYR A 85 1.56 -3.18 -6.02
CA TYR A 85 2.76 -3.93 -6.37
C TYR A 85 2.58 -4.61 -7.74
N PRO A 86 3.68 -4.95 -8.42
CA PRO A 86 3.65 -5.89 -9.54
C PRO A 86 2.86 -7.17 -9.20
N THR A 87 2.09 -7.68 -10.16
CA THR A 87 1.19 -8.84 -9.98
C THR A 87 1.91 -10.10 -9.46
N GLU A 88 3.20 -10.24 -9.78
CA GLU A 88 4.06 -11.32 -9.27
C GLU A 88 4.22 -11.33 -7.74
N TYR A 89 3.93 -10.22 -7.05
CA TYR A 89 3.99 -10.11 -5.58
C TYR A 89 2.62 -10.28 -4.88
N HIS A 90 1.53 -10.44 -5.65
CA HIS A 90 0.18 -10.60 -5.10
C HIS A 90 0.00 -12.02 -4.53
N PRO A 91 -0.60 -12.21 -3.35
CA PRO A 91 -0.91 -13.56 -2.84
C PRO A 91 -1.81 -14.36 -3.82
N PRO A 92 -1.61 -15.69 -3.98
CA PRO A 92 -0.70 -16.59 -3.27
C PRO A 92 0.66 -16.75 -3.98
N ASN A 93 1.09 -15.78 -4.79
CA ASN A 93 2.39 -15.81 -5.49
C ASN A 93 3.56 -15.59 -4.51
N GLU A 94 3.56 -16.31 -3.39
CA GLU A 94 4.67 -16.39 -2.46
C GLU A 94 5.97 -16.59 -3.25
N PRO A 95 7.01 -15.77 -3.02
CA PRO A 95 8.26 -15.97 -3.71
C PRO A 95 8.81 -17.34 -3.32
N ARG A 96 8.89 -18.30 -4.27
CA ARG A 96 9.90 -19.36 -4.16
C ARG A 96 11.24 -18.67 -4.36
N TYR A 97 11.82 -18.16 -3.28
CA TYR A 97 13.23 -17.80 -3.26
C TYR A 97 14.02 -19.10 -3.39
N THR A 98 14.15 -19.65 -4.60
CA THR A 98 15.26 -20.55 -4.88
C THR A 98 16.47 -19.64 -4.94
N SER A 99 17.30 -19.67 -3.90
CA SER A 99 18.58 -18.96 -3.92
C SER A 99 19.29 -19.28 -5.24
N ARG A 100 19.85 -18.27 -5.90
CA ARG A 100 20.59 -18.45 -7.17
C ARG A 100 21.90 -19.26 -6.99
N SER A 101 22.13 -19.80 -5.79
CA SER A 101 23.30 -20.58 -5.39
C SER A 101 22.95 -21.51 -4.22
N GLY A 102 22.13 -22.53 -4.46
CA GLY A 102 21.74 -23.50 -3.44
C GLY A 102 21.20 -24.80 -4.01
N GLY A 103 22.12 -25.61 -4.54
CA GLY A 103 22.13 -27.06 -4.40
C GLY A 103 20.86 -27.84 -4.76
N GLN A 104 21.01 -28.67 -5.78
CA GLN A 104 20.39 -30.01 -5.80
C GLN A 104 20.53 -30.64 -4.41
N GLY A 105 19.42 -31.02 -3.78
CA GLY A 105 19.44 -31.79 -2.53
C GLY A 105 18.49 -31.29 -1.46
N ALA A 106 17.20 -31.59 -1.62
CA ALA A 106 16.31 -31.81 -0.48
C ALA A 106 15.24 -32.80 -0.93
N ALA A 107 15.49 -34.08 -0.63
CA ALA A 107 14.45 -35.10 -0.60
C ALA A 107 13.31 -34.62 0.31
N SER A 108 12.07 -34.75 -0.15
CA SER A 108 10.93 -34.70 0.76
C SER A 108 10.68 -36.13 1.26
N PRO A 109 10.57 -36.34 2.59
CA PRO A 109 9.93 -37.54 3.11
C PRO A 109 8.43 -37.41 2.86
N GLU A 110 7.82 -38.41 2.25
CA GLU A 110 6.75 -39.30 2.74
C GLU A 110 6.32 -40.22 1.60
#